data_AF-A0A8T4QJZ3-F1
#
_entry.id   AF-A0A8T4QJZ3-F1
#
_cell.length_a   1.000
_cell.length_b   1.000
_cell.length_c   1.000
_cell.angle_alpha   90.00
_cell.angle_beta   90.00
_cell.angle_gamma   90.00
#
_symmetry.space_group_name_H-M   'P 1'
#
loop_
_entity.id
_entity.type
_entity.pdbx_description
1 polymer ?
#
loop_
_entity_poly.entity_id
_entity_poly.type
_entity_poly.pdbx_seq_one_letter_code
_entity_poly.pdbx_strand_id
1 'polypeptide(L)'
;MKKELFELVKKEFKQVGILFALGLIIFKIVFFNENLIVVFRNVLSLFWLFVLPGYFIMLYWAEKLDFVERLIIGTAVAAGIAGILSYYLGLFGLNIKYHAILLPPAIIAAGFIIATRKKELKISFVSLVCISLLKMLL
;
A
#
# COMPACT_ATOMS: atom_id res chain seq x y z
N MET A 1 -3.27 -9.97 20.37
CA MET A 1 -2.78 -8.96 19.40
C MET A 1 -2.04 -9.51 18.17
N LYS A 2 -0.83 -10.12 18.22
CA LYS A 2 -0.20 -10.67 16.98
C LYS A 2 -1.09 -11.69 16.25
N LYS A 3 -1.75 -12.58 17.01
CA LYS A 3 -2.70 -13.56 16.46
C LYS A 3 -3.97 -12.90 15.90
N GLU A 4 -4.53 -11.90 16.58
CA GLU A 4 -5.72 -11.17 16.12
C GLU A 4 -5.47 -10.40 14.83
N LEU A 5 -4.32 -9.72 14.71
CA LEU A 5 -3.91 -9.03 13.48
C LEU A 5 -3.73 -10.02 12.33
N PHE A 6 -3.13 -11.18 12.59
CA PHE A 6 -2.96 -12.22 11.59
C PHE A 6 -4.30 -12.80 11.12
N GLU A 7 -5.23 -13.08 12.03
CA GLU A 7 -6.58 -13.53 11.69
C GLU A 7 -7.37 -12.47 10.93
N LEU A 8 -7.21 -11.18 11.29
CA LEU A 8 -7.79 -10.07 10.54
C LEU A 8 -7.27 -10.04 9.11
N VAL A 9 -5.95 -10.05 8.94
CA VAL A 9 -5.32 -10.04 7.61
C VAL A 9 -5.77 -11.26 6.79
N LYS A 10 -5.85 -12.44 7.41
CA LYS A 10 -6.31 -13.67 6.76
C LYS A 10 -7.77 -13.57 6.32
N LYS A 11 -8.65 -13.01 7.15
CA LYS A 11 -10.06 -12.76 6.82
C LYS A 11 -10.19 -11.78 5.65
N GLU A 12 -9.44 -10.68 5.70
CA GLU A 12 -9.52 -9.59 4.72
C GLU A 12 -8.79 -9.92 3.42
N PHE A 13 -7.87 -10.89 3.43
CA PHE A 13 -7.23 -11.39 2.21
C PHE A 13 -8.27 -11.87 1.17
N LYS A 14 -9.38 -12.47 1.64
CA LYS A 14 -10.49 -12.86 0.77
C LYS A 14 -11.16 -11.64 0.13
N GLN A 15 -11.32 -10.55 0.87
CA GLN A 15 -11.90 -9.30 0.37
C GLN A 15 -10.97 -8.61 -0.63
N VAL A 16 -9.67 -8.59 -0.37
CA VAL A 16 -8.65 -8.11 -1.32
C VAL A 16 -8.69 -8.93 -2.62
N GLY A 17 -8.83 -10.26 -2.52
CA GLY A 17 -8.97 -11.13 -3.70
C GLY A 17 -10.24 -10.84 -4.52
N ILE A 18 -11.38 -10.59 -3.85
CA ILE A 18 -12.61 -10.17 -4.51
C ILE A 18 -12.43 -8.81 -5.21
N LEU A 19 -11.79 -7.86 -4.54
CA LEU A 19 -11.50 -6.55 -5.13
C LEU A 19 -10.59 -6.66 -6.34
N PHE A 20 -9.59 -7.56 -6.30
CA PHE A 20 -8.73 -7.84 -7.43
C PHE A 20 -9.51 -8.39 -8.63
N ALA A 21 -10.41 -9.36 -8.40
CA ALA A 21 -11.28 -9.89 -9.45
C ALA A 21 -12.21 -8.83 -10.03
N LEU A 22 -12.80 -7.97 -9.19
CA LEU A 22 -13.59 -6.82 -9.65
C LEU A 22 -12.75 -5.86 -10.49
N GLY A 23 -11.51 -5.58 -10.06
CA GLY A 23 -10.55 -4.78 -10.82
C GLY A 23 -10.26 -5.36 -12.20
N LEU A 24 -10.09 -6.68 -12.31
CA LEU A 24 -9.92 -7.36 -13.62
C LEU A 24 -11.13 -7.18 -14.52
N ILE A 25 -12.35 -7.31 -13.99
CA ILE A 25 -13.57 -7.14 -14.78
C ILE A 25 -13.67 -5.70 -15.28
N ILE A 26 -13.51 -4.71 -14.38
CA ILE A 26 -13.56 -3.29 -14.72
C ILE A 26 -12.50 -2.96 -15.78
N PHE A 27 -11.25 -3.38 -15.58
CA PHE A 27 -10.19 -3.11 -16.54
C PHE A 27 -10.40 -3.85 -17.86
N LYS A 28 -10.99 -5.06 -17.86
CA LYS A 28 -11.31 -5.75 -19.11
C LYS A 28 -12.40 -5.03 -19.89
N ILE A 29 -13.37 -4.41 -19.22
CA ILE A 29 -14.39 -3.58 -19.88
C ILE A 29 -13.75 -2.31 -20.45
N VAL A 30 -12.91 -1.61 -19.67
CA VAL A 30 -12.23 -0.38 -20.10
C VAL A 30 -11.25 -0.64 -21.24
N PHE A 31 -10.46 -1.71 -21.14
CA PHE A 31 -9.47 -2.14 -22.13
C PHE A 31 -10.00 -3.35 -22.93
N PHE A 32 -11.20 -3.22 -23.50
CA PHE A 32 -11.88 -4.35 -24.16
C PHE A 32 -11.07 -4.99 -25.30
N ASN A 33 -10.31 -4.17 -26.04
CA ASN A 33 -9.44 -4.60 -27.15
C ASN A 33 -8.14 -5.29 -26.69
N GLU A 34 -7.77 -5.20 -25.42
CA GLU A 34 -6.50 -5.74 -24.94
C GLU A 34 -6.60 -7.22 -24.57
N ASN A 35 -5.46 -7.92 -24.71
CA ASN A 35 -5.32 -9.30 -24.27
C ASN A 35 -5.50 -9.42 -22.75
N LEU A 36 -6.10 -10.53 -22.30
CA LEU A 36 -6.37 -10.77 -20.88
C LEU A 36 -5.09 -10.73 -20.02
N ILE A 37 -3.95 -11.15 -20.60
CA ILE A 37 -2.63 -11.08 -19.96
C ILE A 37 -2.20 -9.63 -19.70
N VAL A 38 -2.48 -8.71 -20.63
CA VAL A 38 -2.14 -7.29 -20.48
C VAL A 38 -3.00 -6.66 -19.39
N VAL A 39 -4.30 -6.93 -19.41
CA VAL A 39 -5.25 -6.49 -18.38
C VAL A 39 -4.83 -7.01 -17.00
N PHE A 40 -4.52 -8.31 -16.90
CA PHE A 40 -4.07 -8.92 -15.66
C PHE A 40 -2.79 -8.28 -15.13
N ARG A 41 -1.79 -8.08 -15.99
CA ARG A 41 -0.53 -7.42 -15.61
C ARG A 41 -0.76 -6.01 -15.09
N ASN A 42 -1.66 -5.25 -15.71
CA ASN A 42 -1.95 -3.87 -15.30
C ASN A 42 -2.64 -3.82 -13.94
N VAL A 43 -3.68 -4.63 -13.73
CA VAL A 43 -4.38 -4.72 -12.44
C VAL A 43 -3.43 -5.23 -11.35
N LEU A 44 -2.62 -6.25 -11.64
CA LEU A 44 -1.60 -6.75 -10.72
C LEU A 44 -0.59 -5.67 -10.35
N SER A 45 -0.14 -4.88 -11.32
CA SER A 45 0.81 -3.78 -11.07
C SER A 45 0.20 -2.72 -10.16
N LEU A 46 -1.07 -2.36 -10.37
CA LEU A 46 -1.77 -1.40 -9.50
C LEU A 46 -1.94 -1.92 -8.07
N PHE A 47 -2.32 -3.19 -7.94
CA PHE A 47 -2.46 -3.81 -6.63
C PHE A 47 -1.12 -3.91 -5.90
N TRP A 48 -0.08 -4.31 -6.63
CA TRP A 48 1.25 -4.46 -6.09
C TRP A 48 1.83 -3.12 -5.65
N LEU A 49 1.74 -2.08 -6.47
CA LEU A 49 2.37 -0.79 -6.16
C LEU A 49 1.61 0.05 -5.14
N PHE A 50 0.28 -0.04 -5.11
CA PHE A 50 -0.53 0.92 -4.36
C PHE A 50 -1.48 0.26 -3.36
N VAL A 51 -2.32 -0.67 -3.82
CA VAL A 51 -3.41 -1.21 -2.97
C VAL A 51 -2.86 -2.02 -1.81
N LEU A 52 -1.93 -2.96 -2.07
CA LEU A 52 -1.35 -3.80 -1.03
C LEU A 52 -0.50 -2.96 -0.05
N PRO A 53 0.49 -2.17 -0.49
CA PRO A 53 1.27 -1.33 0.43
C PRO A 53 0.37 -0.40 1.25
N GLY A 54 -0.64 0.21 0.62
CA GLY A 54 -1.59 1.10 1.27
C GLY A 54 -2.40 0.42 2.37
N TYR A 55 -2.95 -0.75 2.06
CA TYR A 55 -3.67 -1.58 3.01
C TYR A 55 -2.78 -1.95 4.23
N PHE A 56 -1.53 -2.38 3.99
CA PHE A 56 -0.62 -2.78 5.06
C PHE A 56 -0.17 -1.60 5.95
N ILE A 57 -0.02 -0.39 5.42
CA ILE A 57 0.22 0.80 6.24
C ILE A 57 -0.98 1.06 7.15
N MET A 58 -2.19 0.97 6.59
CA MET A 58 -3.42 1.28 7.33
C MET A 58 -3.80 0.23 8.38
N LEU A 59 -3.15 -0.94 8.41
CA LEU A 59 -3.31 -1.92 9.49
C LEU A 59 -3.00 -1.33 10.87
N TYR A 60 -2.15 -0.30 10.95
CA TYR A 60 -1.92 0.43 12.19
C TYR A 60 -3.22 1.01 12.78
N TRP A 61 -4.15 1.43 11.92
CA TRP A 61 -5.46 1.98 12.30
C TRP A 61 -6.62 0.99 12.12
N ALA A 62 -6.34 -0.32 12.08
CA ALA A 62 -7.37 -1.36 11.90
C ALA A 62 -8.52 -1.33 12.94
N GLU A 63 -8.27 -0.80 14.14
CA GLU A 63 -9.30 -0.66 15.19
C GLU A 63 -10.25 0.52 14.97
N LYS A 64 -9.89 1.49 14.13
CA LYS A 64 -10.64 2.75 13.95
C LYS A 64 -11.29 2.90 12.58
N LEU A 65 -10.68 2.29 11.58
CA LEU A 65 -11.11 2.38 10.18
C LEU A 65 -11.61 1.01 9.75
N ASP A 66 -12.70 0.96 8.98
CA ASP A 66 -13.15 -0.29 8.36
C ASP A 66 -12.30 -0.65 7.12
N PHE A 67 -12.44 -1.87 6.61
CA PHE A 67 -11.66 -2.38 5.47
C PHE A 67 -11.68 -1.43 4.25
N VAL A 68 -12.86 -0.95 3.86
CA VAL A 68 -13.03 -0.09 2.68
C VAL A 68 -12.32 1.26 2.88
N GLU A 69 -12.47 1.86 4.07
CA GLU A 69 -11.80 3.13 4.41
C GLU A 69 -10.28 2.97 4.40
N ARG A 70 -9.77 1.90 5.00
CA ARG A 70 -8.34 1.58 4.99
C ARG A 70 -7.83 1.37 3.58
N LEU A 71 -8.63 0.79 2.69
CA LEU A 71 -8.22 0.54 1.32
C LEU A 71 -8.18 1.82 0.50
N ILE A 72 -9.20 2.67 0.59
CA ILE A 72 -9.26 3.95 -0.14
C ILE A 72 -8.16 4.90 0.36
N ILE A 73 -8.11 5.15 1.67
CA ILE A 73 -7.13 6.06 2.28
C ILE A 73 -5.72 5.48 2.12
N GLY A 74 -5.56 4.18 2.36
CA GLY A 74 -4.29 3.49 2.23
C GLY A 74 -3.72 3.58 0.82
N THR A 75 -4.55 3.35 -0.21
CA THR A 75 -4.11 3.44 -1.61
C THR A 75 -3.61 4.85 -1.94
N ALA A 76 -4.33 5.90 -1.51
CA ALA A 76 -3.90 7.29 -1.70
C ALA A 76 -2.58 7.59 -0.97
N VAL A 77 -2.45 7.14 0.29
CA VAL A 77 -1.21 7.29 1.08
C VAL A 77 -0.04 6.55 0.44
N ALA A 78 -0.24 5.31 -0.02
CA ALA A 78 0.79 4.53 -0.69
C ALA A 78 1.22 5.17 -2.01
N ALA A 79 0.29 5.71 -2.80
CA ALA A 79 0.63 6.46 -4.01
C ALA A 79 1.49 7.69 -3.71
N GLY A 80 1.14 8.45 -2.66
CA GLY A 80 1.93 9.59 -2.20
C GLY A 80 3.33 9.19 -1.74
N ILE A 81 3.44 8.18 -0.90
CA ILE A 81 4.73 7.66 -0.41
C ILE A 81 5.58 7.12 -1.56
N ALA A 82 5.00 6.31 -2.44
CA ALA A 82 5.71 5.74 -3.57
C ALA A 82 6.21 6.82 -4.53
N GLY A 83 5.41 7.86 -4.79
CA GLY A 83 5.79 9.00 -5.62
C GLY A 83 6.98 9.77 -5.02
N ILE A 84 6.90 10.13 -3.73
CA ILE A 84 7.97 10.83 -3.01
C ILE A 84 9.25 9.99 -2.97
N LEU A 85 9.16 8.71 -2.57
CA LEU A 85 10.32 7.83 -2.49
C LEU A 85 10.95 7.60 -3.87
N SER A 86 10.14 7.45 -4.92
CA SER A 86 10.65 7.28 -6.28
C SER A 86 11.42 8.50 -6.76
N TYR A 87 10.95 9.71 -6.41
CA TYR A 87 11.64 10.96 -6.71
C TYR A 87 13.01 11.03 -6.03
N TYR A 88 13.06 10.81 -4.70
CA TYR A 88 14.32 10.89 -3.97
C TYR A 88 15.30 9.77 -4.34
N LEU A 89 14.84 8.54 -4.52
CA LEU A 89 15.71 7.46 -4.98
C LEU A 89 16.25 7.71 -6.39
N GLY A 90 15.46 8.36 -7.26
CA GLY A 90 15.93 8.83 -8.56
C GLY A 90 17.07 9.85 -8.45
N LEU A 91 16.97 10.80 -7.52
CA LEU A 91 18.05 11.76 -7.23
C LEU A 91 19.32 11.09 -6.67
N PHE A 92 19.17 10.02 -5.89
CA PHE A 92 20.29 9.22 -5.39
C PHE A 92 20.97 8.34 -6.47
N GLY A 93 20.49 8.38 -7.72
CA GLY A 93 21.06 7.60 -8.83
C GLY A 93 20.60 6.15 -8.87
N LEU A 94 19.59 5.78 -8.07
CA LEU A 94 19.01 4.44 -8.12
C LEU A 94 18.09 4.33 -9.35
N ASN A 95 18.28 3.28 -10.14
CA ASN A 95 17.55 3.12 -11.39
C ASN A 95 16.06 2.83 -11.12
N ILE A 96 15.17 3.58 -11.78
CA ILE A 96 13.70 3.53 -11.56
C ILE A 96 13.14 2.11 -11.73
N LYS A 97 13.78 1.27 -12.55
CA LYS A 97 13.40 -0.15 -12.72
C LYS A 97 13.34 -0.91 -11.40
N TYR A 98 14.19 -0.59 -10.43
CA TYR A 98 14.21 -1.28 -9.13
C TYR A 98 13.15 -0.75 -8.17
N HIS A 99 12.64 0.46 -8.36
CA HIS A 99 11.65 1.06 -7.44
C HIS A 99 10.35 0.25 -7.41
N ALA A 100 9.85 -0.17 -8.57
CA ALA A 100 8.61 -0.94 -8.67
C ALA A 100 8.68 -2.33 -8.01
N ILE A 101 9.88 -2.88 -7.83
CA ILE A 101 10.10 -4.19 -7.22
C ILE A 101 10.45 -4.05 -5.74
N LEU A 102 11.29 -3.07 -5.39
CA LEU A 102 11.83 -2.92 -4.03
C LEU A 102 10.90 -2.16 -3.08
N LEU A 103 10.24 -1.09 -3.56
CA LEU A 103 9.42 -0.22 -2.72
C LEU A 103 8.20 -0.94 -2.13
N PRO A 104 7.40 -1.69 -2.91
CA PRO A 104 6.19 -2.28 -2.34
C PRO A 104 6.46 -3.27 -1.21
N PRO A 105 7.39 -4.25 -1.34
CA PRO A 105 7.77 -5.12 -0.23
C PRO A 105 8.28 -4.36 0.99
N ALA A 106 9.10 -3.32 0.78
CA ALA A 106 9.65 -2.52 1.88
C ALA A 106 8.54 -1.81 2.66
N ILE A 107 7.57 -1.22 1.96
CA ILE A 107 6.43 -0.53 2.56
C ILE A 107 5.50 -1.53 3.26
N ILE A 108 5.20 -2.68 2.64
CA ILE A 108 4.39 -3.75 3.23
C ILE A 108 5.03 -4.25 4.54
N ALA A 109 6.34 -4.53 4.52
CA ALA A 109 7.08 -4.98 5.70
C ALA A 109 7.06 -3.92 6.80
N ALA A 110 7.31 -2.65 6.46
CA ALA A 110 7.27 -1.54 7.41
C ALA A 110 5.87 -1.37 8.05
N GLY A 111 4.81 -1.35 7.24
CA GLY A 111 3.44 -1.24 7.72
C GLY A 111 3.05 -2.38 8.67
N PHE A 112 3.40 -3.62 8.30
CA PHE A 112 3.15 -4.78 9.13
C PHE A 112 3.95 -4.75 10.45
N ILE A 113 5.25 -4.42 10.40
CA ILE A 113 6.09 -4.29 11.61
C ILE A 113 5.52 -3.23 12.55
N ILE A 114 5.17 -2.05 12.04
CA ILE A 114 4.59 -0.96 12.84
C ILE A 114 3.27 -1.40 13.47
N ALA A 115 2.38 -2.04 12.72
CA ALA A 115 1.11 -2.53 13.23
C ALA A 115 1.30 -3.54 14.37
N THR A 116 2.30 -4.43 14.29
CA THR A 116 2.58 -5.39 15.37
C THR A 116 3.21 -4.77 16.61
N ARG A 117 3.88 -3.61 16.48
CA ARG A 117 4.56 -2.88 17.57
C ARG A 117 3.73 -1.74 18.18
N LYS A 118 2.45 -1.62 17.81
CA LYS A 118 1.52 -0.55 18.23
C LYS A 118 1.42 -0.30 19.74
N LYS A 119 1.87 -1.23 20.59
CA LYS A 119 1.97 -1.05 22.06
C LYS A 119 3.12 -0.15 22.54
N GLU A 120 4.15 0.10 21.73
CA GLU A 120 5.34 0.88 22.14
C GLU A 120 5.48 2.24 21.45
N LEU A 121 4.86 2.44 20.29
CA LEU A 121 4.81 3.75 19.62
C LEU A 121 3.47 4.43 19.90
N LYS A 122 3.45 5.31 20.90
CA LYS A 122 2.42 6.35 21.06
C LYS A 122 2.66 7.52 20.09
N ILE A 123 3.21 7.24 18.92
CA ILE A 123 3.52 8.24 17.92
C ILE A 123 2.46 8.09 16.83
N SER A 124 1.64 9.13 16.68
CA SER A 124 0.79 9.22 15.49
C SER A 124 1.71 9.26 14.28
N PHE A 125 1.58 8.28 13.39
CA PHE A 125 2.35 8.25 12.14
C PHE A 125 2.04 9.48 11.28
N VAL A 126 0.90 10.17 11.51
CA VAL A 126 0.65 11.51 10.98
C VAL A 126 1.66 12.52 11.52
N SER A 127 2.01 12.51 12.81
CA SER A 127 3.11 13.34 13.31
C SER A 127 4.47 12.90 12.76
N LEU A 128 4.74 11.62 12.55
CA LEU A 128 6.04 11.18 12.02
C LEU A 128 6.21 11.55 10.52
N VAL A 129 5.15 11.37 9.72
CA VAL A 129 5.11 11.78 8.31
C VAL A 129 5.10 13.30 8.20
N CYS A 130 4.31 14.01 9.02
CA CYS A 130 4.35 15.47 9.06
C CYS A 130 5.70 16.01 9.54
N ILE A 131 6.36 15.41 10.55
CA ILE A 131 7.69 15.83 11.03
C ILE A 131 8.76 15.51 9.98
N SER A 132 8.66 14.36 9.30
CA SER A 132 9.60 14.01 8.23
C SER A 132 9.44 14.91 7.01
N LEU A 133 8.21 15.31 6.67
CA LEU A 133 7.94 16.29 5.61
C LEU A 133 8.35 17.72 6.03
N LEU A 134 8.13 18.11 7.29
CA LEU A 134 8.48 19.42 7.82
C LEU A 134 10.01 19.62 7.94
N LYS A 135 10.75 18.58 8.34
CA LYS A 135 12.22 18.58 8.36
C LYS A 135 12.88 18.55 6.97
N MET A 136 12.11 18.25 5.94
CA MET A 136 12.59 18.24 4.55
C MET A 136 12.34 19.60 3.86
N LEU A 137 11.47 20.43 4.45
CA LEU A 137 11.07 21.76 3.98
C LEU A 137 11.78 22.92 4.72
N LEU A 138 12.45 22.64 5.84
CA LEU A 138 13.27 23.56 6.64
C LEU A 138 14.76 23.21 6.48
#